data_AF-A0A1G1W7H7-F1
#
_entry.id   AF-A0A1G1W7H7-F1
#
_cell.length_a   1.000
_cell.length_b   1.000
_cell.length_c   1.000
_cell.angle_alpha   90.00
_cell.angle_beta   90.00
_cell.angle_gamma   90.00
#
_symmetry.space_group_name_H-M   'P 1'
#
loop_
_entity.id
_entity.type
_entity.pdbx_description
1 polymer ?
#
loop_
_entity_poly.entity_id
_entity_poly.type
_entity_poly.pdbx_seq_one_letter_code
_entity_poly.pdbx_strand_id
1 'polypeptide(L)'
;MSIWNEREQRLNYWTTGFWAAFIIVVIIGFWLVIASTIWGLRVATAGIYGRGEAHIQIQSAPFRLEAYQSFFDQCASIQGLEGQIDELTAQLAQLEPGTRAYNYTLSSLTGAKGLRHNAIAKYNQDALKDYTEGQFRDNDLPYQLVDSDYPPGSGAVVPNGGKTVCAVR
;
A
#
# COMPACT_ATOMS: atom_id res chain seq x y z
N MET A 1 6.64 82.22 -29.43
CA MET A 1 6.80 81.74 -28.04
C MET A 1 6.22 80.33 -27.87
N SER A 2 6.48 79.40 -28.80
CA SER A 2 5.91 78.03 -28.81
C SER A 2 6.96 76.91 -28.87
N ILE A 3 8.21 77.21 -29.22
CA ILE A 3 9.28 76.21 -29.44
C ILE A 3 9.90 75.73 -28.11
N TRP A 4 9.73 76.50 -27.03
CA TRP A 4 10.26 76.15 -25.71
C TRP A 4 9.40 75.11 -24.95
N ASN A 5 8.11 74.96 -25.30
CA ASN A 5 7.19 74.04 -24.63
C ASN A 5 7.37 72.56 -25.07
N GLU A 6 7.77 72.31 -26.31
CA GLU A 6 7.90 70.94 -26.84
C GLU A 6 9.13 70.18 -26.30
N ARG A 7 10.18 70.87 -25.87
CA ARG A 7 11.38 70.21 -25.30
C ARG A 7 11.17 69.75 -23.86
N GLU A 8 10.44 70.52 -23.06
CA GLU A 8 10.10 70.13 -21.68
C GLU A 8 9.13 68.96 -21.64
N GLN A 9 8.18 68.90 -22.57
CA GLN A 9 7.25 67.77 -22.67
C GLN A 9 7.98 66.44 -22.99
N ARG A 10 8.95 66.43 -23.91
CA ARG A 10 9.70 65.19 -24.26
C ARG A 10 10.55 64.67 -23.11
N LEU A 11 11.13 65.55 -22.29
CA LEU A 11 11.90 65.16 -21.09
C LEU A 11 10.99 64.58 -19.99
N ASN A 12 9.78 65.12 -19.82
CA ASN A 12 8.79 64.58 -18.89
C ASN A 12 8.23 63.21 -19.33
N TYR A 13 8.02 62.96 -20.63
CA TYR A 13 7.59 61.65 -21.11
C TYR A 13 8.68 60.58 -20.98
N TRP A 14 9.95 60.95 -21.16
CA TRP A 14 11.06 60.01 -21.03
C TRP A 14 11.32 59.61 -19.58
N THR A 15 11.25 60.56 -18.65
CA THR A 15 11.39 60.29 -17.21
C THR A 15 10.20 59.52 -16.64
N THR A 16 8.96 59.87 -17.01
CA THR A 16 7.77 59.10 -16.60
C THR A 16 7.74 57.68 -17.17
N GLY A 17 8.21 57.49 -18.41
CA GLY A 17 8.37 56.16 -19.00
C GLY A 17 9.38 55.28 -18.26
N PHE A 18 10.51 55.86 -17.85
CA PHE A 18 11.53 55.14 -17.08
C PHE A 18 11.05 54.75 -15.68
N TRP A 19 10.38 55.67 -14.98
CA TRP A 19 9.78 55.39 -13.67
C TRP A 19 8.68 54.34 -13.74
N ALA A 20 7.83 54.36 -14.78
CA ALA A 20 6.81 53.34 -15.00
C ALA A 20 7.43 51.95 -15.22
N ALA A 21 8.47 51.84 -16.04
CA ALA A 21 9.17 50.58 -16.27
C ALA A 21 9.85 50.05 -15.00
N PHE A 22 10.49 50.93 -14.21
CA PHE A 22 11.10 50.57 -12.94
C PHE A 22 10.07 50.02 -11.95
N ILE A 23 8.92 50.69 -11.81
CA ILE A 23 7.83 50.24 -10.93
C ILE A 23 7.34 48.85 -11.34
N ILE A 24 7.17 48.59 -12.64
CA ILE A 24 6.74 47.28 -13.14
C ILE A 24 7.76 46.18 -12.76
N VAL A 25 9.05 46.44 -12.93
CA VAL A 25 10.11 45.48 -12.56
C VAL A 25 10.11 45.19 -11.06
N VAL A 26 9.93 46.23 -10.23
CA VAL A 26 9.83 46.07 -8.77
C VAL A 26 8.62 45.21 -8.39
N ILE A 27 7.47 45.44 -9.02
CA ILE A 27 6.26 44.65 -8.78
C ILE A 27 6.47 43.19 -9.18
N ILE A 28 7.06 42.93 -10.34
CA ILE A 28 7.37 41.56 -10.80
C ILE A 28 8.34 40.88 -9.83
N GLY A 29 9.41 41.56 -9.44
CA GLY A 29 10.38 41.04 -8.48
C GLY A 29 9.73 40.70 -7.14
N PHE A 30 8.84 41.56 -6.65
CA PHE A 30 8.08 41.32 -5.42
C PHE A 30 7.18 40.07 -5.52
N TRP A 31 6.46 39.90 -6.62
CA TRP A 31 5.63 38.70 -6.84
C TRP A 31 6.46 37.42 -6.92
N LEU A 32 7.64 37.47 -7.54
CA LEU A 32 8.54 36.31 -7.61
C LEU A 32 9.04 35.89 -6.22
N VAL A 33 9.35 36.85 -5.35
CA VAL A 33 9.74 36.55 -3.95
C VAL A 33 8.58 35.92 -3.19
N ILE A 34 7.36 36.45 -3.31
CA ILE A 34 6.18 35.85 -2.65
C ILE A 34 5.97 34.42 -3.14
N ALA A 35 5.99 34.20 -4.45
CA ALA A 35 5.78 32.88 -5.04
C ALA A 35 6.83 31.85 -4.58
N SER A 36 8.11 32.24 -4.53
CA SER A 36 9.18 31.36 -4.08
C SER A 36 9.07 31.04 -2.58
N THR A 37 8.63 32.00 -1.77
CA THR A 37 8.43 31.79 -0.32
C THR A 37 7.28 30.83 -0.05
N ILE A 38 6.14 30.99 -0.76
CA ILE A 38 4.98 30.09 -0.64
C ILE A 38 5.35 28.67 -1.08
N TRP A 39 6.08 28.54 -2.20
CA TRP A 39 6.53 27.23 -2.68
C TRP A 39 7.49 26.57 -1.69
N GLY A 40 8.48 27.31 -1.17
CA GLY A 40 9.41 26.81 -0.17
C GLY A 40 8.73 26.34 1.11
N LEU A 41 7.75 27.09 1.63
CA LEU A 41 6.96 26.70 2.79
C LEU A 41 6.13 25.44 2.52
N ARG A 42 5.56 25.32 1.33
CA ARG A 42 4.79 24.12 0.94
C ARG A 42 5.68 22.89 0.86
N VAL A 43 6.88 22.99 0.29
CA VAL A 43 7.85 21.88 0.21
C VAL A 43 8.37 21.51 1.60
N ALA A 44 8.70 22.51 2.43
CA ALA A 44 9.21 22.26 3.79
C ALA A 44 8.17 21.59 4.69
N THR A 45 6.88 21.94 4.54
CA THR A 45 5.81 21.38 5.37
C THR A 45 5.18 20.11 4.79
N ALA A 46 5.38 19.80 3.50
CA ALA A 46 4.84 18.60 2.85
C ALA A 46 5.23 17.29 3.57
N GLY A 47 6.44 17.21 4.15
CA GLY A 47 6.87 16.03 4.91
C GLY A 47 6.11 15.80 6.22
N ILE A 48 5.60 16.86 6.85
CA ILE A 48 4.82 16.80 8.10
C ILE A 48 3.35 16.55 7.76
N TYR A 49 2.79 17.30 6.81
CA TYR A 49 1.42 17.11 6.35
C TYR A 49 1.21 15.73 5.75
N GLY A 50 2.13 15.22 4.92
CA GLY A 50 2.02 13.89 4.32
C GLY A 50 1.98 12.74 5.33
N ARG A 51 2.69 12.86 6.48
CA ARG A 51 2.61 11.87 7.56
C ARG A 51 1.30 11.96 8.34
N GLY A 52 0.81 13.18 8.58
CA GLY A 52 -0.47 13.41 9.25
C GLY A 52 -1.67 12.95 8.42
N GLU A 53 -1.67 13.23 7.12
CA GLU A 53 -2.70 12.79 6.18
C GLU A 53 -2.73 11.25 6.07
N ALA A 54 -1.57 10.61 6.06
CA ALA A 54 -1.48 9.14 6.10
C ALA A 54 -2.08 8.56 7.39
N HIS A 55 -1.84 9.19 8.55
CA HIS A 55 -2.44 8.75 9.82
C HIS A 55 -3.97 8.90 9.81
N ILE A 56 -4.48 10.00 9.26
CA ILE A 56 -5.93 10.24 9.13
C ILE A 56 -6.56 9.23 8.17
N GLN A 57 -5.90 8.93 7.04
CA GLN A 57 -6.37 7.92 6.09
C GLN A 57 -6.37 6.51 6.70
N ILE A 58 -5.32 6.11 7.42
CA ILE A 58 -5.25 4.81 8.11
C ILE A 58 -6.36 4.69 9.17
N GLN A 59 -6.72 5.78 9.86
CA GLN A 59 -7.81 5.76 10.85
C GLN A 59 -9.22 5.92 10.26
N SER A 60 -9.34 6.13 8.95
CA SER A 60 -10.64 6.30 8.30
C SER A 60 -11.46 5.01 8.33
N ALA A 61 -12.78 5.12 8.46
CA ALA A 61 -13.69 3.96 8.44
C ALA A 61 -13.52 3.03 7.21
N PRO A 62 -13.33 3.53 5.96
CA PRO A 62 -13.15 2.63 4.81
C PRO A 62 -11.85 1.82 4.90
N PHE A 63 -10.75 2.40 5.38
CA PHE A 63 -9.49 1.67 5.56
C PHE A 63 -9.64 0.52 6.56
N ARG A 64 -10.40 0.73 7.64
CA ARG A 64 -10.68 -0.35 8.61
C ARG A 64 -11.43 -1.50 7.95
N LEU A 65 -12.51 -1.20 7.22
CA LEU A 65 -13.32 -2.22 6.54
C LEU A 65 -12.50 -2.99 5.51
N GLU A 66 -11.63 -2.32 4.76
CA GLU A 66 -10.71 -2.94 3.80
C GLU A 66 -9.70 -3.85 4.51
N ALA A 67 -9.09 -3.38 5.61
CA ALA A 67 -8.18 -4.20 6.40
C ALA A 67 -8.88 -5.44 7.00
N TYR A 68 -10.09 -5.28 7.54
CA TYR A 68 -10.91 -6.40 8.00
C TYR A 68 -11.15 -7.41 6.87
N GLN A 69 -11.67 -6.97 5.72
CA GLN A 69 -11.94 -7.84 4.58
C GLN A 69 -10.69 -8.54 4.07
N SER A 70 -9.55 -7.84 4.02
CA SER A 70 -8.27 -8.41 3.61
C SER A 70 -7.86 -9.60 4.48
N PHE A 71 -7.98 -9.52 5.81
CA PHE A 71 -7.65 -10.66 6.68
C PHE A 71 -8.62 -11.85 6.49
N PHE A 72 -9.91 -11.58 6.28
CA PHE A 72 -10.88 -12.64 5.97
C PHE A 72 -10.59 -13.31 4.62
N ASP A 73 -10.29 -12.53 3.59
CA ASP A 73 -9.96 -13.04 2.25
C ASP A 73 -8.67 -13.87 2.25
N GLN A 74 -7.65 -13.43 3.00
CA GLN A 74 -6.41 -14.18 3.19
C GLN A 74 -6.68 -15.53 3.87
N CYS A 75 -7.52 -15.53 4.90
CA CYS A 75 -7.93 -16.75 5.58
C CYS A 75 -8.71 -17.71 4.67
N ALA A 76 -9.68 -17.21 3.92
CA ALA A 76 -10.43 -18.00 2.94
C ALA A 76 -9.51 -18.56 1.84
N SER A 77 -8.50 -17.79 1.40
CA SER A 77 -7.50 -18.24 0.44
C SER A 77 -6.65 -19.39 0.97
N ILE A 78 -6.18 -19.31 2.23
CA ILE A 78 -5.42 -20.39 2.87
C ILE A 78 -6.27 -21.66 2.98
N GLN A 79 -7.52 -21.54 3.43
CA GLN A 79 -8.43 -22.68 3.53
C GLN A 79 -8.75 -23.31 2.16
N GLY A 80 -8.88 -22.49 1.11
CA GLY A 80 -9.03 -22.97 -0.26
C GLY A 80 -7.82 -23.77 -0.75
N LEU A 81 -6.60 -23.30 -0.44
CA LEU A 81 -5.36 -24.02 -0.74
C LEU A 81 -5.25 -25.33 0.04
N GLU A 82 -5.69 -25.36 1.31
CA GLU A 82 -5.77 -26.59 2.10
C GLU A 82 -6.74 -27.60 1.48
N GLY A 83 -7.91 -27.16 0.99
CA GLY A 83 -8.84 -28.02 0.25
C GLY A 83 -8.24 -28.57 -1.04
N GLN A 84 -7.51 -27.75 -1.79
CA GLN A 84 -6.79 -28.21 -2.99
C GLN A 84 -5.70 -29.24 -2.64
N ILE A 85 -4.97 -29.03 -1.55
CA ILE A 85 -3.98 -29.98 -1.05
C ILE A 85 -4.65 -31.31 -0.68
N ASP A 86 -5.83 -31.29 -0.06
CA ASP A 86 -6.59 -32.49 0.28
C ASP A 86 -6.97 -33.29 -0.97
N GLU A 87 -7.52 -32.63 -1.98
CA GLU A 87 -7.91 -33.26 -3.25
C GLU A 87 -6.70 -33.85 -3.99
N LEU A 88 -5.61 -33.09 -4.10
CA LEU A 88 -4.38 -33.55 -4.75
C LEU A 88 -3.76 -34.73 -4.01
N THR A 89 -3.79 -34.72 -2.67
CA THR A 89 -3.30 -35.83 -1.84
C THR A 89 -4.17 -37.08 -2.04
N ALA A 90 -5.49 -36.92 -2.08
CA ALA A 90 -6.42 -38.03 -2.33
C ALA A 90 -6.23 -38.62 -3.74
N GLN A 91 -6.01 -37.79 -4.76
CA GLN A 91 -5.70 -38.24 -6.12
C GLN A 91 -4.38 -39.02 -6.17
N LEU A 92 -3.35 -38.52 -5.48
CA LEU A 92 -2.03 -39.13 -5.46
C LEU A 92 -2.05 -40.53 -4.83
N ALA A 93 -2.93 -40.77 -3.84
CA ALA A 93 -3.15 -42.08 -3.24
C ALA A 93 -3.81 -43.12 -4.18
N GLN A 94 -4.48 -42.66 -5.24
CA GLN A 94 -5.13 -43.53 -6.22
C GLN A 94 -4.27 -43.80 -7.46
N LEU A 95 -3.18 -43.04 -7.63
CA LEU A 95 -2.29 -43.12 -8.78
C LEU A 95 -1.11 -44.04 -8.51
N GLU A 96 -0.72 -44.82 -9.51
CA GLU A 96 0.44 -45.69 -9.41
C GLU A 96 1.74 -44.87 -9.41
N PRO A 97 2.63 -45.07 -8.43
CA PRO A 97 3.91 -44.35 -8.35
C PRO A 97 4.75 -44.52 -9.62
N GLY A 98 5.38 -43.42 -10.05
CA GLY A 98 6.25 -43.42 -11.24
C GLY A 98 5.52 -43.19 -12.57
N THR A 99 4.18 -43.18 -12.58
CA THR A 99 3.42 -42.77 -13.77
C THR A 99 3.54 -41.27 -14.05
N ARG A 100 3.30 -40.86 -15.30
CA ARG A 100 3.28 -39.42 -15.66
C ARG A 100 2.23 -38.64 -14.86
N ALA A 101 1.05 -39.23 -14.68
CA ALA A 101 -0.03 -38.64 -13.89
C ALA A 101 0.41 -38.43 -12.43
N TYR A 102 1.03 -39.44 -11.81
CA TYR A 102 1.56 -39.34 -10.45
C TYR A 102 2.55 -38.19 -10.31
N ASN A 103 3.54 -38.09 -11.20
CA ASN A 103 4.56 -37.02 -11.14
C ASN A 103 3.96 -35.63 -11.37
N TYR A 104 2.97 -35.51 -12.24
CA TYR A 104 2.25 -34.26 -12.46
C TYR A 104 1.49 -33.83 -11.20
N THR A 105 0.70 -34.73 -10.61
CA THR A 105 -0.05 -34.47 -9.37
C THR A 105 0.89 -34.14 -8.21
N LEU A 106 2.04 -34.81 -8.11
CA LEU A 106 3.05 -34.52 -7.09
C LEU A 106 3.64 -33.10 -7.23
N SER A 107 3.91 -32.67 -8.46
CA SER A 107 4.38 -31.31 -8.74
C SER A 107 3.32 -30.27 -8.38
N SER A 108 2.07 -30.50 -8.78
CA SER A 108 0.93 -29.66 -8.41
C SER A 108 0.73 -29.57 -6.90
N LEU A 109 0.84 -30.69 -6.19
CA LEU A 109 0.75 -30.75 -4.72
C LEU A 109 1.86 -29.93 -4.07
N THR A 110 3.09 -30.05 -4.56
CA THR A 110 4.23 -29.28 -4.06
C THR A 110 4.03 -27.78 -4.29
N GLY A 111 3.49 -27.40 -5.46
CA GLY A 111 3.12 -26.02 -5.77
C GLY A 111 2.04 -25.48 -4.83
N ALA A 112 0.96 -26.24 -4.61
CA ALA A 112 -0.13 -25.85 -3.72
C ALA A 112 0.35 -25.67 -2.27
N LYS A 113 1.22 -26.56 -1.78
CA LYS A 113 1.89 -26.39 -0.47
C LYS A 113 2.70 -25.10 -0.41
N GLY A 114 3.54 -24.84 -1.41
CA GLY A 114 4.34 -23.61 -1.49
C GLY A 114 3.46 -22.34 -1.48
N LEU A 115 2.34 -22.36 -2.20
CA LEU A 115 1.37 -21.26 -2.17
C LEU A 115 0.75 -21.07 -0.79
N ARG A 116 0.41 -22.16 -0.08
CA ARG A 116 -0.10 -22.10 1.29
C ARG A 116 0.92 -21.45 2.24
N HIS A 117 2.18 -21.89 2.18
CA HIS A 117 3.26 -21.29 2.98
C HIS A 117 3.38 -19.77 2.73
N ASN A 118 3.35 -19.36 1.45
CA ASN A 118 3.40 -17.94 1.09
C ASN A 118 2.18 -17.15 1.60
N ALA A 119 0.98 -17.74 1.54
CA ALA A 119 -0.23 -17.11 2.03
C ALA A 119 -0.21 -16.94 3.56
N ILE A 120 0.25 -17.96 4.31
CA ILE A 120 0.46 -17.90 5.75
C ILE A 120 1.51 -16.84 6.11
N ALA A 121 2.64 -16.82 5.39
CA ALA A 121 3.67 -15.81 5.60
C ALA A 121 3.15 -14.40 5.37
N LYS A 122 2.37 -14.19 4.29
CA LYS A 122 1.73 -12.90 4.00
C LYS A 122 0.77 -12.49 5.12
N TYR A 123 -0.08 -13.39 5.58
CA TYR A 123 -0.96 -13.15 6.72
C TYR A 123 -0.18 -12.71 7.95
N ASN A 124 0.87 -13.44 8.30
CA ASN A 124 1.70 -13.14 9.46
C ASN A 124 2.43 -11.80 9.31
N GLN A 125 2.92 -11.45 8.11
CA GLN A 125 3.54 -10.16 7.86
C GLN A 125 2.53 -9.01 7.99
N ASP A 126 1.32 -9.17 7.45
CA ASP A 126 0.26 -8.16 7.55
C ASP A 126 -0.25 -8.04 9.00
N ALA A 127 -0.34 -9.15 9.72
CA ALA A 127 -0.72 -9.21 11.13
C ALA A 127 0.28 -8.53 12.07
N LEU A 128 1.57 -8.52 11.73
CA LEU A 128 2.63 -7.84 12.48
C LEU A 128 2.65 -6.32 12.27
N LYS A 129 1.86 -5.79 11.31
CA LYS A 129 1.76 -4.34 11.08
C LYS A 129 0.86 -3.67 12.11
N ASP A 130 1.30 -3.69 13.37
CA ASP A 130 0.55 -3.22 14.54
C ASP A 130 0.06 -1.76 14.42
N TYR A 131 0.72 -0.93 13.59
CA TYR A 131 0.37 0.49 13.40
C TYR A 131 -0.52 0.78 12.18
N THR A 132 -0.80 -0.21 11.31
CA THR A 132 -1.60 0.00 10.09
C THR A 132 -2.74 -1.01 9.98
N GLU A 133 -2.55 -2.10 9.25
CA GLU A 133 -3.58 -3.10 8.96
C GLU A 133 -3.81 -4.01 10.16
N GLY A 134 -2.74 -4.42 10.85
CA GLY A 134 -2.79 -5.38 11.97
C GLY A 134 -3.67 -4.95 13.14
N GLN A 135 -3.82 -3.63 13.38
CA GLN A 135 -4.70 -3.10 14.43
C GLN A 135 -6.20 -3.31 14.15
N PHE A 136 -6.57 -3.52 12.89
CA PHE A 136 -7.95 -3.72 12.44
C PHE A 136 -8.24 -5.19 12.13
N ARG A 137 -7.40 -6.11 12.62
CA ARG A 137 -7.72 -7.54 12.59
C ARG A 137 -8.85 -7.82 13.58
N ASP A 138 -9.74 -8.73 13.22
CA ASP A 138 -10.79 -9.21 14.13
C ASP A 138 -10.18 -9.93 15.35
N ASN A 139 -10.85 -9.85 16.50
CA ASN A 139 -10.45 -10.56 17.72
C ASN A 139 -10.61 -12.08 17.57
N ASP A 140 -11.54 -12.51 16.70
CA ASP A 140 -11.78 -13.93 16.41
C ASP A 140 -10.73 -14.52 15.44
N LEU A 141 -9.84 -13.68 14.89
CA LEU A 141 -8.77 -14.09 14.01
C LEU A 141 -7.44 -14.20 14.79
N PRO A 142 -6.68 -15.29 14.58
CA PRO A 142 -5.44 -15.54 15.31
C PRO A 142 -4.39 -14.46 15.04
N TYR A 143 -3.56 -14.16 16.05
CA TYR A 143 -2.47 -13.18 15.91
C TYR A 143 -1.45 -13.61 14.86
N GLN A 144 -1.14 -14.90 14.83
CA GLN A 144 -0.26 -15.53 13.86
C GLN A 144 -0.80 -16.92 13.51
N LEU A 145 -0.59 -17.29 12.26
CA LEU A 145 -0.84 -18.62 11.75
C LEU A 145 0.44 -19.45 11.84
N VAL A 146 0.32 -20.66 12.39
CA VAL A 146 1.43 -21.61 12.47
C VAL A 146 1.67 -22.18 11.08
N ASP A 147 2.87 -21.98 10.57
CA ASP A 147 3.29 -22.57 9.30
C ASP A 147 3.77 -24.02 9.52
N SER A 148 2.82 -24.94 9.73
CA SER A 148 3.11 -26.36 9.84
C SER A 148 2.90 -27.07 8.50
N ASP A 149 3.61 -28.19 8.32
CA ASP A 149 3.38 -29.11 7.21
C ASP A 149 1.92 -29.59 7.20
N TYR A 150 1.26 -29.38 6.05
CA TYR A 150 -0.11 -29.83 5.81
C TYR A 150 -0.20 -30.63 4.49
N PRO A 151 -0.83 -31.82 4.49
CA PRO A 151 -1.30 -32.55 5.66
C PRO A 151 -0.13 -33.04 6.51
N PRO A 152 -0.31 -33.18 7.85
CA PRO A 152 0.72 -33.69 8.73
C PRO A 152 1.06 -35.13 8.34
N GLY A 153 2.34 -35.45 8.30
CA GLY A 153 2.79 -36.84 8.08
C GLY A 153 2.14 -37.78 9.10
N SER A 154 2.04 -39.07 8.76
CA SER A 154 1.27 -40.11 9.45
C SER A 154 1.64 -40.43 10.92
N GLY A 155 2.40 -39.56 11.60
CA GLY A 155 2.73 -39.66 13.02
C GLY A 155 2.71 -38.34 13.80
N ALA A 156 2.40 -37.20 13.17
CA ALA A 156 2.35 -35.91 13.85
C ALA A 156 0.91 -35.61 14.29
N VAL A 157 0.65 -35.66 15.60
CA VAL A 157 -0.61 -35.15 16.17
C VAL A 157 -0.51 -33.63 16.23
N VAL A 158 -0.97 -32.97 15.17
CA VAL A 158 -1.05 -31.52 15.09
C VAL A 158 -2.48 -31.10 15.42
N PRO A 159 -2.71 -30.03 16.22
CA PRO A 159 -4.05 -29.48 16.43
C PRO A 159 -4.78 -29.26 15.09
N ASN A 160 -6.05 -29.66 15.01
CA ASN A 160 -6.87 -29.58 13.79
C ASN A 160 -6.29 -30.30 12.56
N GLY A 161 -5.42 -31.30 12.76
CA GLY A 161 -4.77 -32.00 11.65
C GLY A 161 -3.87 -31.08 10.82
N GLY A 162 -3.33 -30.01 11.41
CA GLY A 162 -2.49 -29.02 10.72
C GLY A 162 -3.25 -28.04 9.83
N LYS A 163 -4.60 -28.12 9.79
CA LYS A 163 -5.44 -27.13 9.11
C LYS A 163 -5.43 -25.81 9.84
N THR A 164 -5.51 -24.75 9.06
CA THR A 164 -5.61 -23.39 9.56
C THR A 164 -7.05 -23.14 10.02
N VAL A 165 -7.23 -22.94 11.32
CA VAL A 165 -8.51 -22.47 11.87
C VAL A 165 -8.54 -20.96 11.78
N CYS A 166 -9.15 -20.48 10.71
CA CYS A 166 -9.59 -19.09 10.60
C CYS A 166 -11.02 -18.97 11.14
N ALA A 167 -11.32 -17.84 11.78
CA ALA A 167 -12.55 -17.50 12.49
C ALA A 167 -13.78 -18.35 12.11
N VAL A 168 -14.35 -19.02 13.11
CA VAL A 168 -15.60 -19.78 12.97
C VAL A 168 -16.74 -18.77 12.90
N ARG A 169 -17.46 -18.73 11.78
CA ARG A 169 -18.73 -18.01 11.71
C ARG A 169 -19.86 -18.85 12.27
#